data_AF-A0A377XCP3-F1
#
_entry.id   AF-A0A377XCP3-F1
#
_cell.length_a   1.000
_cell.length_b   1.000
_cell.length_c   1.000
_cell.angle_alpha   90.00
_cell.angle_beta   90.00
_cell.angle_gamma   90.00
#
_symmetry.space_group_name_H-M   'P 1'
#
loop_
_entity.id
_entity.type
_entity.pdbx_description
1 polymer ?
#
loop_
_entity_poly.entity_id
_entity_poly.type
_entity_poly.pdbx_seq_one_letter_code
_entity_poly.pdbx_strand_id
1 'polypeptide(L)' 'MGYLSKDGQRKGRVSLFDRFTTRRSWSDSFRITQFDNAGKVVVDKLTDAL' A
#
# COMPACT_ATOMS: atom_id res chain seq x y z
N MET A 1 -3.60 -7.44 1.43
CA MET A 1 -2.67 -8.56 1.67
C MET A 1 -1.91 -8.32 2.97
N GLY A 2 -1.63 -9.36 3.76
CA GLY A 2 -0.80 -9.22 4.96
C GLY A 2 0.69 -9.04 4.60
N TYR A 3 1.49 -8.37 5.43
CA TYR A 3 2.95 -8.36 5.29
C TYR A 3 3.64 -8.88 6.56
N LEU A 4 4.79 -9.52 6.35
CA LEU A 4 5.58 -10.16 7.39
C LEU A 4 6.80 -9.30 7.76
N SER A 5 7.29 -9.46 8.99
CA SER A 5 8.63 -9.03 9.36
C SER A 5 9.68 -9.91 8.70
N LYS A 6 10.96 -9.52 8.80
CA LYS A 6 12.09 -10.37 8.38
C LYS A 6 12.07 -11.74 9.09
N ASP A 7 11.47 -11.80 10.26
CA ASP A 7 11.34 -12.99 11.11
C ASP A 7 10.07 -13.81 10.81
N GLY A 8 9.34 -13.48 9.74
CA GLY A 8 8.12 -14.18 9.34
C GLY A 8 6.89 -13.85 10.20
N GLN A 9 6.99 -12.91 11.14
CA GLN A 9 5.87 -12.49 11.99
C GLN A 9 4.95 -11.54 11.22
N ARG A 10 3.63 -11.78 11.26
CA ARG A 10 2.66 -10.89 10.61
C ARG A 10 2.66 -9.52 11.30
N LYS A 11 3.10 -8.49 10.56
CA LYS A 11 3.20 -7.11 11.06
C LYS A 11 1.95 -6.28 10.81
N GLY A 12 1.17 -6.67 9.81
CA GLY A 12 -0.11 -6.03 9.53
C GLY A 12 -0.56 -6.26 8.11
N ARG A 13 -1.15 -5.24 7.50
CA ARG A 13 -1.75 -5.30 6.16
C ARG A 13 -1.26 -4.16 5.27
N VAL A 14 -1.09 -4.45 4.00
CA VAL A 14 -0.86 -3.45 2.95
C VAL A 14 -2.11 -3.37 2.05
N SER A 15 -2.46 -2.14 1.69
CA SER A 15 -3.47 -1.80 0.69
C SER A 15 -2.81 -0.97 -0.41
N LEU A 16 -3.05 -1.35 -1.67
CA LEU A 16 -2.60 -0.64 -2.87
C LEU A 16 -3.84 -0.07 -3.56
N PHE A 17 -3.81 1.23 -3.86
CA PHE A 17 -4.86 1.92 -4.62
C PHE A 17 -4.24 2.47 -5.90
N ASP A 18 -4.71 1.99 -7.05
CA ASP A 18 -4.15 2.34 -8.36
C ASP A 18 -4.91 3.47 -9.08
N ARG A 19 -6.08 3.91 -8.61
CA ARG A 19 -6.96 4.75 -9.44
C ARG A 19 -7.24 6.14 -8.87
N PHE A 20 -6.21 6.99 -8.87
CA PHE A 20 -6.40 8.43 -8.61
C PHE A 20 -6.57 9.26 -9.90
N THR A 21 -6.47 8.64 -11.07
CA THR A 21 -6.64 9.33 -12.36
C THR A 21 -7.71 8.63 -13.22
N THR A 22 -8.45 9.40 -14.01
CA THR A 22 -9.47 8.93 -14.96
C THR A 22 -8.86 8.50 -16.31
N ARG A 23 -7.53 8.54 -16.45
CA ARG A 23 -6.83 8.26 -17.70
C ARG A 23 -6.72 6.74 -17.90
N ARG A 24 -7.39 6.26 -18.94
CA ARG A 24 -7.63 4.82 -19.22
C ARG A 24 -6.39 4.03 -19.64
N SER A 25 -5.24 4.68 -19.81
CA SER A 25 -4.03 4.04 -20.36
C SER A 25 -3.15 3.40 -19.30
N TRP A 26 -2.87 4.05 -18.17
CA TRP A 26 -2.14 3.48 -17.03
C TRP A 26 -2.47 4.29 -15.79
N SER A 27 -2.50 3.64 -14.64
CA SER A 27 -2.54 4.32 -13.35
C SER A 27 -1.23 5.11 -13.16
N ASP A 28 -1.27 6.39 -13.50
CA ASP A 28 -0.09 7.28 -13.41
C ASP A 28 0.33 7.53 -11.95
N SER A 29 -0.47 7.12 -10.97
CA SER A 29 -0.18 7.29 -9.54
C SER A 29 -0.81 6.18 -8.69
N PHE A 30 0.00 5.54 -7.86
CA PHE A 30 -0.36 4.49 -6.91
C PHE A 30 -0.24 5.00 -5.48
N ARG A 31 -1.21 4.70 -4.63
CA ARG A 31 -1.10 4.93 -3.18
C ARG A 31 -0.93 3.61 -2.46
N ILE A 32 0.19 3.49 -1.75
CA ILE A 32 0.52 2.36 -0.90
C ILE A 32 0.27 2.79 0.54
N THR A 33 -0.69 2.14 1.20
CA THR A 33 -0.97 2.35 2.61
C THR A 33 -0.68 1.07 3.40
N GLN A 34 0.15 1.17 4.43
CA GLN A 34 0.46 0.08 5.35
C GLN A 34 -0.17 0.34 6.70
N PHE A 35 -0.75 -0.71 7.25
CA PHE A 35 -1.39 -0.74 8.54
C PHE A 35 -0.63 -1.70 9.44
N ASP A 36 -0.41 -1.30 10.68
CA ASP A 36 0.04 -2.24 11.71
C ASP A 36 -1.07 -3.22 12.11
N ASN A 37 -0.75 -4.15 13.01
CA ASN A 37 -1.71 -5.12 13.54
C ASN A 37 -2.86 -4.46 14.35
N ALA A 38 -2.70 -3.23 14.83
CA ALA A 38 -3.74 -2.47 15.52
C ALA A 38 -4.64 -1.68 14.55
N GLY A 39 -4.37 -1.72 13.24
CA GLY A 39 -5.11 -0.98 12.23
C GLY A 39 -4.68 0.48 12.07
N LYS A 40 -3.57 0.90 12.71
CA LYS A 40 -3.02 2.25 12.55
C LYS A 40 -2.20 2.32 11.27
N VAL A 41 -2.36 3.43 10.55
CA VAL A 41 -1.53 3.72 9.37
C VAL A 41 -0.10 4.02 9.81
N VAL A 42 0.85 3.22 9.34
CA VAL A 42 2.28 3.38 9.61
C VAL A 42 3.05 3.87 8.39
N VAL A 43 2.52 3.63 7.19
CA VAL A 43 3.08 4.15 5.93
C VAL A 43 1.93 4.58 5.04
N ASP A 44 2.06 5.75 4.44
CA ASP A 44 1.17 6.25 3.41
C ASP A 44 2.01 6.96 2.35
N LYS A 45 2.09 6.37 1.17
CA LYS A 45 2.98 6.84 0.09
C LYS A 45 2.25 6.86 -1.23
N LEU A 46 2.29 8.01 -1.90
CA LEU A 46 1.93 8.14 -3.31
C LEU A 46 3.19 7.93 -4.15
N THR A 47 3.11 7.10 -5.18
CA THR A 47 4.22 6.78 -6.08
C THR A 47 3.70 6.59 -7.50
N ASP A 48 4.43 7.10 -8.49
CA ASP A 48 4.07 6.97 -9.90
C ASP A 48 4.80 5.79 -10.56
N ALA A 49 5.63 5.09 -9.77
CA ALA A 49 6.36 3.88 -10.14
C ALA A 49 6.12 2.79 -9.09
N LEU A 50 5.82 1.57 -9.55
CA LEU A 50 5.57 0.40 -8.71
C LEU A 50 6.82 -0.48 -8.56
#